data_AF-A0A9P6E8Z9-F1
#
_entry.id   AF-A0A9P6E8Z9-F1
#
_cell.length_a   1.000
_cell.length_b   1.000
_cell.length_c   1.000
_cell.angle_alpha   90.00
_cell.angle_beta   90.00
_cell.angle_gamma   90.00
#
_symmetry.space_group_name_H-M   'P 1'
#
loop_
_entity.id
_entity.type
_entity.pdbx_description
1 polymer ?
#
loop_
_entity_poly.entity_id
_entity_poly.type
_entity_poly.pdbx_seq_one_letter_code
_entity_poly.pdbx_strand_id
1 'polypeptide(L)'
;MRPTISTNSEIIELTSSSEDEKCKKDSLVTARKQLRDWKEKAKDYKKRLDVVTKDISIVRADQEAKLEEASREVARIRAEHDSKIAEIAEVFNALNSGHEQEMDSAAKEISRLQSLLQMSCKKNEELLELLECDICAHSIARPFTLKNCGHTFCYNCLRGWFLVLREEFKLKHPVYDPVHRFEKLNLATASQLAQALAKDYSNFVHQVTLEDVLPHALRQYPHYSCPLCREHVHSKPVEVYTLKAVIPLLREVVDSNHKAEGQWAEFFDD
;
A
#
# COMPACT_ATOMS: atom_id res chain seq x y z
N MET A 1 25.54 19.38 -43.28
CA MET A 1 26.18 20.18 -44.35
C MET A 1 27.67 19.81 -44.38
N ARG A 2 28.16 19.18 -45.45
CA ARG A 2 29.59 18.88 -45.67
C ARG A 2 30.18 19.92 -46.64
N PRO A 3 31.42 20.41 -46.46
CA PRO A 3 32.02 21.35 -47.39
C PRO A 3 32.58 20.61 -48.62
N THR A 4 32.16 21.06 -49.80
CA THR A 4 32.73 20.70 -51.11
C THR A 4 34.00 21.52 -51.34
N ILE A 5 35.15 20.86 -51.52
CA ILE A 5 36.40 21.53 -51.89
C ILE A 5 36.41 21.74 -53.41
N SER A 6 36.46 23.01 -53.82
CA SER A 6 36.53 23.49 -55.20
C SER A 6 37.98 23.45 -55.69
N THR A 7 38.25 22.72 -56.77
CA THR A 7 39.54 22.72 -57.46
C THR A 7 39.51 23.72 -58.62
N ASN A 8 39.96 24.96 -58.38
CA ASN A 8 40.23 25.92 -59.44
C ASN A 8 41.60 25.61 -60.08
N SER A 9 41.59 25.11 -61.30
CA SER A 9 42.76 24.99 -62.18
C SER A 9 42.92 26.30 -62.97
N GLU A 10 43.83 27.16 -62.51
CA GLU A 10 44.20 28.41 -63.17
C GLU A 10 45.16 28.09 -64.33
N ILE A 11 44.71 28.32 -65.56
CA ILE A 11 45.46 28.12 -66.81
C ILE A 11 46.36 29.34 -67.00
N ILE A 12 47.67 29.16 -66.93
CA ILE A 12 48.65 30.21 -67.23
C ILE A 12 48.93 30.20 -68.75
N GLU A 13 48.36 31.17 -69.46
CA GLU A 13 48.73 31.48 -70.85
C GLU A 13 50.11 32.14 -70.90
N LEU A 14 51.05 31.51 -71.60
CA LEU A 14 52.37 32.08 -71.88
C LEU A 14 52.33 32.79 -73.23
N THR A 15 52.38 34.12 -73.20
CA THR A 15 52.54 34.97 -74.38
C THR A 15 53.99 34.93 -74.87
N SER A 16 54.14 34.53 -76.13
CA SER A 16 55.40 34.47 -76.88
C SER A 16 55.81 35.86 -77.35
N SER A 17 56.92 36.39 -76.84
CA SER A 17 57.58 37.59 -77.34
C SER A 17 58.95 37.23 -77.90
N SER A 18 59.13 37.46 -79.20
CA SER A 18 60.31 37.18 -80.00
C SER A 18 60.92 38.50 -80.47
N GLU A 19 62.09 38.92 -79.98
CA GLU A 19 63.05 39.78 -80.70
C GLU A 19 64.47 39.58 -80.14
N ASP A 20 65.46 39.86 -81.01
CA ASP A 20 66.89 40.08 -80.76
C ASP A 20 67.92 38.94 -80.93
N GLU A 21 68.17 38.62 -82.21
CA GLU A 21 69.44 38.07 -82.69
C GLU A 21 70.48 39.17 -82.97
N LYS A 22 71.43 39.42 -82.04
CA LYS A 22 72.80 39.92 -82.35
C LYS A 22 73.69 40.00 -81.10
N CYS A 23 74.56 39.00 -80.90
CA CYS A 23 75.93 39.09 -80.32
C CYS A 23 76.46 37.69 -79.94
N LYS A 24 76.76 36.83 -80.94
CA LYS A 24 77.03 35.39 -80.73
C LYS A 24 78.51 34.99 -80.52
N LYS A 25 79.45 35.89 -80.21
CA LYS A 25 80.88 35.50 -80.05
C LYS A 25 81.53 35.84 -78.70
N ASP A 26 81.22 36.99 -78.07
CA ASP A 26 81.68 37.28 -76.69
C ASP A 26 80.78 36.64 -75.61
N SER A 27 79.57 36.23 -76.01
CA SER A 27 78.60 35.49 -75.19
C SER A 27 79.11 34.11 -74.76
N LEU A 28 79.90 33.42 -75.59
CA LEU A 28 80.35 32.05 -75.31
C LEU A 28 81.39 31.98 -74.17
N VAL A 29 82.24 32.99 -74.01
CA VAL A 29 83.25 33.04 -72.94
C VAL A 29 82.58 33.38 -71.61
N THR A 30 81.65 34.34 -71.62
CA THR A 30 80.85 34.72 -70.45
C THR A 30 79.92 33.58 -70.02
N ALA A 31 79.28 32.90 -70.96
CA ALA A 31 78.45 31.71 -70.71
C ALA A 31 79.27 30.55 -70.12
N ARG A 32 80.52 30.33 -70.56
CA ARG A 32 81.41 29.30 -69.97
C ARG A 32 81.83 29.64 -68.54
N LYS A 33 82.09 30.91 -68.24
CA LYS A 33 82.37 31.37 -66.87
C LYS A 33 81.14 31.24 -65.97
N GLN A 34 79.99 31.73 -66.43
CA GLN A 34 78.71 31.57 -65.74
C GLN A 34 78.38 30.10 -65.50
N LEU A 35 78.61 29.21 -66.47
CA LEU A 35 78.38 27.77 -66.32
C LEU A 35 79.31 27.14 -65.26
N ARG A 36 80.57 27.59 -65.16
CA ARG A 36 81.48 27.14 -64.08
C ARG A 36 81.01 27.62 -62.71
N ASP A 37 80.66 28.89 -62.59
CA ASP A 37 80.15 29.47 -61.34
C ASP A 37 78.82 28.82 -60.93
N TRP A 38 77.95 28.50 -61.90
CA TRP A 38 76.69 27.79 -61.68
C TRP A 38 76.92 26.34 -61.24
N LYS A 39 77.91 25.64 -61.81
CA LYS A 39 78.30 24.29 -61.38
C LYS A 39 78.84 24.28 -59.95
N GLU A 40 79.67 25.25 -59.56
CA GLU A 40 80.15 25.36 -58.18
C GLU A 40 79.03 25.72 -57.21
N LYS A 41 78.14 26.68 -57.56
CA LYS A 41 76.94 26.97 -56.77
C LYS A 41 76.01 25.76 -56.64
N ALA A 42 75.86 24.97 -57.72
CA ALA A 42 75.07 23.75 -57.69
C ALA A 42 75.67 22.69 -56.75
N LYS A 43 77.00 22.58 -56.69
CA LYS A 43 77.68 21.70 -55.71
C LYS A 43 77.44 22.16 -54.28
N ASP A 44 77.55 23.46 -54.01
CA ASP A 44 77.28 24.02 -52.68
C ASP A 44 75.82 23.82 -52.26
N TYR A 45 74.88 24.09 -53.18
CA TYR A 45 73.46 23.85 -52.95
C TYR A 45 73.17 22.38 -52.67
N LYS A 46 73.80 21.47 -53.42
CA LYS A 46 73.70 20.03 -53.17
C LYS A 46 74.21 19.66 -51.77
N LYS A 47 75.37 20.17 -51.36
CA LYS A 47 75.89 19.95 -49.99
C LYS A 47 74.92 20.44 -48.91
N ARG A 48 74.36 21.64 -49.08
CA ARG A 48 73.36 22.18 -48.13
C ARG A 48 72.10 21.34 -48.10
N LEU A 49 71.63 20.89 -49.26
CA LEU A 49 70.48 20.00 -49.40
C LEU A 49 70.73 18.65 -48.71
N ASP A 50 71.93 18.08 -48.86
CA ASP A 50 72.32 16.84 -48.19
C ASP A 50 72.29 16.99 -46.65
N VAL A 51 72.75 18.13 -46.12
CA VAL A 51 72.67 18.45 -44.68
C VAL A 51 71.22 18.58 -44.23
N VAL A 52 70.40 19.38 -44.92
CA VAL A 52 68.98 19.56 -44.57
C VAL A 52 68.22 18.23 -44.64
N THR A 53 68.51 17.39 -45.63
CA THR A 53 67.88 16.07 -45.77
C THR A 53 68.25 15.17 -44.59
N LYS A 54 69.49 15.25 -44.11
CA LYS A 54 69.95 14.53 -42.91
C LYS A 54 69.29 15.05 -41.63
N ASP A 55 69.12 16.35 -41.48
CA ASP A 55 68.43 16.92 -40.31
C ASP A 55 66.95 16.53 -40.31
N ILE A 56 66.30 16.55 -41.48
CA ILE A 56 64.90 16.08 -41.64
C ILE A 56 64.77 14.60 -41.27
N SER A 57 65.73 13.75 -41.67
CA SER A 57 65.66 12.32 -41.33
C SER A 57 65.83 12.07 -39.83
N ILE A 58 66.70 12.84 -39.16
CA ILE A 58 66.86 12.77 -37.70
C ILE A 58 65.58 13.22 -36.99
N VAL A 59 64.98 14.34 -37.41
CA VAL A 59 63.73 14.85 -36.81
C VAL A 59 62.58 13.88 -37.03
N ARG A 60 62.46 13.26 -38.21
CA ARG A 60 61.43 12.25 -38.47
C ARG A 60 61.61 11.03 -37.57
N ALA A 61 62.84 10.53 -37.43
CA ALA A 61 63.12 9.39 -36.55
C ALA A 61 62.79 9.70 -35.08
N ASP A 62 63.11 10.90 -34.60
CA ASP A 62 62.75 11.36 -33.25
C ASP A 62 61.22 11.49 -33.07
N GLN A 63 60.51 12.02 -34.07
CA GLN A 63 59.05 12.11 -34.06
C GLN A 63 58.38 10.73 -34.08
N GLU A 64 58.89 9.79 -34.88
CA GLU A 64 58.40 8.42 -34.93
C GLU A 64 58.61 7.70 -33.59
N ALA A 65 59.79 7.85 -32.98
CA ALA A 65 60.06 7.29 -31.65
C ALA A 65 59.12 7.85 -30.58
N LYS A 66 58.88 9.17 -30.58
CA LYS A 66 57.92 9.83 -29.67
C LYS A 66 56.49 9.36 -29.90
N LEU A 67 56.09 9.17 -31.16
CA LEU A 67 54.76 8.67 -31.50
C LEU A 67 54.57 7.22 -31.04
N GLU A 68 55.60 6.38 -31.19
CA GLU A 68 55.59 4.99 -30.72
C GLU A 68 55.54 4.90 -29.19
N GLU A 69 56.29 5.75 -28.48
CA GLU A 69 56.22 5.86 -27.03
C GLU A 69 54.84 6.32 -26.55
N ALA A 70 54.29 7.38 -27.15
CA ALA A 70 52.94 7.86 -26.83
C ALA A 70 51.88 6.79 -27.13
N SER A 71 52.01 6.05 -28.24
CA SER A 71 51.10 4.96 -28.59
C SER A 71 51.13 3.84 -27.55
N ARG A 72 52.31 3.47 -27.06
CA ARG A 72 52.47 2.48 -25.98
C ARG A 72 51.84 2.96 -24.68
N GLU A 73 52.01 4.22 -24.31
CA GLU A 73 51.41 4.76 -23.10
C GLU A 73 49.87 4.83 -23.20
N VAL A 74 49.32 5.22 -24.35
CA VAL A 74 47.86 5.16 -24.58
C VAL A 74 47.35 3.73 -24.47
N ALA A 75 48.07 2.75 -25.01
CA ALA A 75 47.70 1.34 -24.89
C ALA A 75 47.69 0.87 -23.43
N ARG A 76 48.69 1.27 -22.64
CA ARG A 76 48.76 0.96 -21.20
C ARG A 76 47.59 1.57 -20.43
N ILE A 77 47.29 2.85 -20.67
CA ILE A 77 46.17 3.55 -20.02
C ILE A 77 44.83 2.91 -20.37
N ARG A 78 44.63 2.52 -21.64
CA ARG A 78 43.40 1.83 -22.07
C ARG A 78 43.23 0.48 -21.37
N ALA A 79 44.30 -0.32 -21.31
CA ALA A 79 44.26 -1.60 -20.61
C ALA A 79 43.94 -1.44 -19.11
N GLU A 80 44.51 -0.43 -18.46
CA GLU A 80 44.20 -0.11 -17.05
C GLU A 80 42.74 0.34 -16.87
N HIS A 81 42.22 1.16 -17.79
CA HIS A 81 40.83 1.62 -17.76
C HIS A 81 39.84 0.49 -18.00
N ASP A 82 40.11 -0.39 -18.97
CA ASP A 82 39.27 -1.56 -19.26
C ASP A 82 39.24 -2.52 -18.07
N SER A 83 40.37 -2.70 -17.37
CA SER A 83 40.42 -3.46 -16.11
C SER A 83 39.55 -2.84 -15.02
N LYS A 84 39.57 -1.50 -14.86
CA LYS A 84 38.73 -0.79 -13.88
C LYS A 84 37.25 -0.84 -14.23
N ILE A 85 36.89 -0.77 -15.52
CA ILE A 85 35.50 -0.97 -15.96
C ILE A 85 35.01 -2.36 -15.57
N ALA A 86 35.83 -3.39 -15.78
CA ALA A 86 35.47 -4.76 -15.44
C ALA A 86 35.22 -4.92 -13.93
N GLU A 87 36.08 -4.35 -13.08
CA GLU A 87 35.93 -4.36 -11.62
C GLU A 87 34.65 -3.62 -11.17
N ILE A 88 34.37 -2.44 -11.73
CA ILE A 88 33.13 -1.69 -11.42
C ILE A 88 31.89 -2.49 -11.84
N ALA A 89 31.94 -3.15 -13.00
CA ALA A 89 30.82 -3.98 -13.46
C ALA A 89 30.56 -5.18 -12.53
N GLU A 90 31.61 -5.81 -11.99
CA GLU A 90 31.48 -6.90 -11.03
C GLU A 90 30.84 -6.42 -9.71
N VAL A 91 31.31 -5.30 -9.16
CA VAL A 91 30.73 -4.70 -7.95
C VAL A 91 29.27 -4.30 -8.17
N PHE A 92 28.93 -3.71 -9.32
CA PHE A 92 27.56 -3.33 -9.66
C PHE A 92 26.63 -4.55 -9.76
N ASN A 93 27.09 -5.63 -10.39
CA ASN A 93 26.32 -6.87 -10.48
C ASN A 93 26.10 -7.51 -9.11
N ALA A 94 27.13 -7.53 -8.26
CA ALA A 94 27.01 -8.03 -6.89
C ALA A 94 26.00 -7.21 -6.07
N LEU A 95 26.07 -5.87 -6.16
CA LEU A 95 25.15 -4.98 -5.46
C LEU A 95 23.69 -5.17 -5.92
N ASN A 96 23.46 -5.27 -7.23
CA ASN A 96 22.12 -5.49 -7.78
C ASN A 96 21.55 -6.84 -7.35
N SER A 97 22.37 -7.90 -7.36
CA SER A 97 21.92 -9.23 -6.91
C SER A 97 21.55 -9.25 -5.43
N GLY A 98 22.26 -8.50 -4.60
CA GLY A 98 21.92 -8.32 -3.18
C GLY A 98 20.60 -7.56 -3.00
N HIS A 99 20.44 -6.46 -3.74
CA HIS A 99 19.21 -5.67 -3.69
C HIS A 99 17.97 -6.46 -4.16
N GLU A 100 18.11 -7.25 -5.23
CA GLU A 100 17.04 -8.11 -5.73
C GLU A 100 16.63 -9.17 -4.69
N GLN A 101 17.60 -9.80 -4.02
CA GLN A 101 17.32 -10.75 -2.93
C GLN A 101 16.62 -10.08 -1.73
N GLU A 102 17.03 -8.87 -1.35
CA GLU A 102 16.40 -8.10 -0.28
C GLU A 102 14.97 -7.71 -0.64
N MET A 103 14.73 -7.26 -1.88
CA MET A 103 13.39 -6.94 -2.37
C MET A 103 12.49 -8.17 -2.43
N ASP A 104 12.99 -9.30 -2.90
CA ASP A 104 12.26 -10.57 -2.88
C ASP A 104 11.91 -11.02 -1.45
N SER A 105 12.84 -10.89 -0.52
CA SER A 105 12.61 -11.23 0.88
C SER A 105 11.59 -10.29 1.53
N ALA A 106 11.70 -8.98 1.28
CA ALA A 106 10.76 -7.98 1.77
C ALA A 106 9.35 -8.19 1.18
N ALA A 107 9.25 -8.47 -0.12
CA ALA A 107 7.99 -8.76 -0.78
C ALA A 107 7.28 -10.00 -0.20
N LYS A 108 8.05 -11.06 0.08
CA LYS A 108 7.53 -12.27 0.76
C LYS A 108 7.01 -11.96 2.15
N GLU A 109 7.75 -11.15 2.92
CA GLU A 109 7.32 -10.78 4.28
C GLU A 109 6.08 -9.87 4.27
N ILE A 110 6.01 -8.90 3.35
CA ILE A 110 4.83 -8.05 3.15
C ILE A 110 3.61 -8.92 2.83
N SER A 111 3.75 -9.87 1.88
CA SER A 111 2.66 -10.79 1.51
C SER A 111 2.20 -11.66 2.70
N ARG A 112 3.15 -12.11 3.54
CA ARG A 112 2.85 -12.87 4.76
C ARG A 112 2.06 -12.04 5.77
N LEU A 113 2.49 -10.80 6.03
CA LEU A 113 1.82 -9.89 6.97
C LEU A 113 0.44 -9.48 6.48
N GLN A 114 0.28 -9.21 5.18
CA GLN A 114 -1.01 -8.93 4.55
C GLN A 114 -1.99 -10.09 4.75
N SER A 115 -1.53 -11.33 4.54
CA SER A 115 -2.38 -12.51 4.76
C SER A 115 -2.85 -12.64 6.21
N LEU A 116 -1.96 -12.38 7.18
CA LEU A 116 -2.33 -12.40 8.60
C LEU A 116 -3.33 -11.30 8.97
N LEU A 117 -3.13 -10.10 8.44
CA LEU A 117 -4.04 -8.98 8.66
C LEU A 117 -5.42 -9.30 8.08
N GLN A 118 -5.49 -9.80 6.85
CA GLN A 118 -6.75 -10.19 6.19
C GLN A 118 -7.51 -11.26 7.00
N MET A 119 -6.80 -12.27 7.51
CA MET A 119 -7.40 -13.27 8.39
C MET A 119 -7.94 -12.66 9.69
N SER A 120 -7.25 -11.67 10.25
CA SER A 120 -7.68 -10.96 11.46
C SER A 120 -8.91 -10.08 11.19
N CYS A 121 -8.94 -9.35 10.06
CA CYS A 121 -10.08 -8.54 9.65
C CYS A 121 -11.34 -9.39 9.52
N LYS A 122 -11.24 -10.50 8.79
CA LYS A 122 -12.36 -11.43 8.59
C LYS A 122 -12.91 -11.98 9.92
N LYS A 123 -12.04 -12.35 10.86
CA LYS A 123 -12.47 -12.82 12.19
C LYS A 123 -13.20 -11.73 12.98
N ASN A 124 -12.77 -10.48 12.87
CA ASN A 124 -13.41 -9.37 13.57
C ASN A 124 -14.80 -9.06 12.99
N GLU A 125 -14.97 -9.18 11.68
CA GLU A 125 -16.28 -9.10 11.01
C GLU A 125 -17.21 -10.23 11.47
N GLU A 126 -16.75 -11.49 11.41
CA GLU A 126 -17.50 -12.66 11.89
C GLU A 126 -17.92 -12.48 13.37
N LEU A 127 -17.04 -11.93 14.22
CA LEU A 127 -17.38 -11.63 15.62
C LEU A 127 -18.42 -10.53 15.76
N LEU A 128 -18.39 -9.51 14.89
CA LEU A 128 -19.36 -8.42 14.93
C LEU A 128 -20.76 -8.88 14.50
N GLU A 129 -20.84 -9.76 13.50
CA GLU A 129 -22.08 -10.41 13.06
C GLU A 129 -22.73 -11.21 14.20
N LEU A 130 -21.93 -11.95 14.99
CA LEU A 130 -22.42 -12.67 16.17
C LEU A 130 -22.92 -11.74 17.29
N LEU A 131 -22.62 -10.44 17.22
CA LEU A 131 -23.03 -9.42 18.18
C LEU A 131 -24.14 -8.52 17.64
N GLU A 132 -24.81 -8.95 16.57
CA GLU A 132 -26.02 -8.33 16.06
C GLU A 132 -27.27 -8.76 16.84
N CYS A 133 -28.24 -7.85 16.92
CA CYS A 133 -29.51 -8.14 17.56
C CYS A 133 -30.43 -8.86 16.58
N ASP A 134 -30.91 -10.07 16.91
CA ASP A 134 -31.84 -10.82 16.04
C ASP A 134 -33.18 -10.12 15.76
N ILE A 135 -33.52 -9.06 16.49
CA ILE A 135 -34.75 -8.28 16.26
C ILE A 135 -34.53 -7.18 15.22
N CYS A 136 -33.42 -6.43 15.32
CA CYS A 136 -33.19 -5.28 14.45
C CYS A 136 -32.08 -5.48 13.42
N ALA A 137 -31.35 -6.59 13.45
CA ALA A 137 -30.18 -6.87 12.60
C ALA A 137 -29.14 -5.75 12.61
N HIS A 138 -28.95 -5.13 13.78
CA HIS A 138 -27.88 -4.14 14.00
C HIS A 138 -27.06 -4.56 15.20
N SER A 139 -25.78 -4.18 15.23
CA SER A 139 -24.88 -4.42 16.35
C SER A 139 -25.40 -3.81 17.67
N ILE A 140 -25.34 -4.60 18.74
CA ILE A 140 -26.06 -4.33 19.98
C ILE A 140 -25.42 -3.20 20.80
N ALA A 141 -25.98 -1.98 20.77
CA ALA A 141 -25.43 -0.84 21.52
C ALA A 141 -25.63 -0.93 23.05
N ARG A 142 -26.75 -1.54 23.50
CA ARG A 142 -27.06 -1.76 24.92
C ARG A 142 -27.55 -3.20 25.11
N PRO A 143 -26.64 -4.14 25.36
CA PRO A 143 -26.95 -5.57 25.42
C PRO A 143 -27.65 -5.94 26.72
N PHE A 144 -28.83 -6.55 26.59
CA PHE A 144 -29.59 -7.11 27.70
C PHE A 144 -29.82 -8.61 27.47
N THR A 145 -29.36 -9.42 28.43
CA THR A 145 -29.45 -10.88 28.37
C THR A 145 -30.62 -11.38 29.21
N LEU A 146 -31.37 -12.32 28.63
CA LEU A 146 -32.41 -13.08 29.33
C LEU A 146 -31.76 -14.19 30.16
N LYS A 147 -31.85 -14.13 31.49
CA LYS A 147 -31.20 -15.13 32.37
C LYS A 147 -31.63 -16.57 32.11
N ASN A 148 -32.85 -16.74 31.61
CA ASN A 148 -33.48 -18.04 31.41
C ASN A 148 -32.91 -18.83 30.23
N CYS A 149 -32.57 -18.15 29.14
CA CYS A 149 -32.12 -18.78 27.90
C CYS A 149 -30.79 -18.24 27.36
N GLY A 150 -30.23 -17.17 27.95
CA GLY A 150 -28.93 -16.59 27.54
C GLY A 150 -28.97 -15.69 26.31
N HIS A 151 -30.09 -15.59 25.59
CA HIS A 151 -30.19 -14.71 24.43
C HIS A 151 -30.07 -13.23 24.81
N THR A 152 -29.36 -12.48 23.97
CA THR A 152 -29.00 -11.08 24.21
C THR A 152 -29.55 -10.20 23.10
N PHE A 153 -30.19 -9.09 23.48
CA PHE A 153 -30.82 -8.17 22.54
C PHE A 153 -30.50 -6.72 22.90
N CYS A 154 -30.78 -5.80 21.99
CA CYS A 154 -30.85 -4.37 22.30
C CYS A 154 -31.92 -4.10 23.36
N TYR A 155 -31.62 -3.22 24.33
CA TYR A 155 -32.59 -2.75 25.33
C TYR A 155 -33.93 -2.33 24.71
N ASN A 156 -33.89 -1.52 23.64
CA ASN A 156 -35.10 -0.99 23.00
C ASN A 156 -35.90 -2.10 22.31
N CYS A 157 -35.24 -3.04 21.64
CA CYS A 157 -35.88 -4.16 20.97
C CYS A 157 -36.57 -5.09 21.97
N LEU A 158 -35.86 -5.46 23.05
CA LEU A 158 -36.42 -6.33 24.07
C LEU A 158 -37.56 -5.65 24.84
N ARG A 159 -37.42 -4.36 25.16
CA ARG A 159 -38.50 -3.57 25.76
C ARG A 159 -39.72 -3.51 24.83
N GLY A 160 -39.52 -3.25 23.54
CA GLY A 160 -40.61 -3.23 22.55
C GLY A 160 -41.38 -4.55 22.51
N TRP A 161 -40.65 -5.66 22.44
CA TRP A 161 -41.23 -7.01 22.47
C TRP A 161 -42.08 -7.25 23.73
N PHE A 162 -41.57 -6.94 24.92
CA PHE A 162 -42.34 -7.09 26.16
C PHE A 162 -43.52 -6.13 26.27
N LEU A 163 -43.45 -4.93 25.69
CA LEU A 163 -44.60 -4.04 25.63
C LEU A 163 -45.73 -4.65 24.80
N VAL A 164 -45.43 -5.22 23.63
CA VAL A 164 -46.43 -5.92 22.79
C VAL A 164 -47.11 -7.05 23.58
N LEU A 165 -46.33 -7.96 24.17
CA LEU A 165 -46.89 -9.07 24.97
C LEU A 165 -47.76 -8.58 26.13
N ARG A 166 -47.38 -7.45 26.76
CA ARG A 166 -48.15 -6.86 27.85
C ARG A 166 -49.47 -6.25 27.37
N GLU A 167 -49.47 -5.53 26.24
CA GLU A 167 -50.70 -4.95 25.70
C GLU A 167 -51.65 -6.03 25.18
N GLU A 168 -51.15 -7.08 24.52
CA GLU A 168 -51.95 -8.26 24.14
C GLU A 168 -52.62 -8.91 25.35
N PHE A 169 -51.87 -9.03 26.45
CA PHE A 169 -52.41 -9.55 27.69
C PHE A 169 -53.52 -8.66 28.25
N LYS A 170 -53.33 -7.33 28.31
CA LYS A 170 -54.38 -6.41 28.78
C LYS A 170 -55.65 -6.48 27.95
N LEU A 171 -55.54 -6.66 26.63
CA LEU A 171 -56.70 -6.82 25.74
C LEU A 171 -57.50 -8.09 26.08
N LYS A 172 -56.82 -9.19 26.43
CA LYS A 172 -57.46 -10.46 26.85
C LYS A 172 -58.00 -10.41 28.28
N HIS A 173 -57.47 -9.51 29.11
CA HIS A 173 -57.77 -9.40 30.53
C HIS A 173 -58.15 -7.96 30.90
N PRO A 174 -59.34 -7.46 30.49
CA PRO A 174 -59.73 -6.06 30.69
C PRO A 174 -59.88 -5.65 32.17
N VAL A 175 -60.01 -6.61 33.09
CA VAL A 175 -60.08 -6.39 34.55
C VAL A 175 -58.66 -6.31 35.17
N TYR A 176 -57.60 -6.59 34.41
CA TYR A 176 -56.23 -6.53 34.90
C TYR A 176 -55.77 -5.09 35.10
N ASP A 177 -55.47 -4.75 36.36
CA ASP A 177 -54.89 -3.46 36.74
C ASP A 177 -53.50 -3.66 37.39
N PRO A 178 -52.40 -3.22 36.74
CA PRO A 178 -51.06 -3.41 37.28
C PRO A 178 -50.76 -2.55 38.53
N VAL A 179 -51.51 -1.46 38.77
CA VAL A 179 -51.28 -0.52 39.88
C VAL A 179 -51.92 -1.04 41.16
N HIS A 180 -53.11 -1.62 41.08
CA HIS A 180 -53.88 -2.08 42.25
C HIS A 180 -53.54 -3.51 42.72
N ARG A 181 -52.41 -4.08 42.27
CA ARG A 181 -51.99 -5.47 42.54
C ARG A 181 -51.86 -5.79 44.04
N PHE A 182 -51.39 -4.84 44.83
CA PHE A 182 -51.17 -5.02 46.28
C PHE A 182 -52.17 -4.26 47.15
N GLU A 183 -52.85 -3.26 46.59
CA GLU A 183 -53.72 -2.37 47.36
C GLU A 183 -55.08 -3.03 47.68
N LYS A 184 -55.50 -4.01 46.88
CA LYS A 184 -56.77 -4.74 47.07
C LYS A 184 -56.68 -6.07 47.81
N LEU A 185 -55.50 -6.45 48.32
CA LEU A 185 -55.48 -7.37 49.47
C LEU A 185 -55.74 -6.53 50.73
N ASN A 186 -56.91 -5.88 50.75
CA ASN A 186 -57.29 -4.99 51.82
C ASN A 186 -57.24 -5.82 53.11
N LEU A 187 -56.45 -5.39 54.10
CA LEU A 187 -56.24 -6.14 55.34
C LEU A 187 -57.59 -6.45 56.01
N ALA A 188 -58.60 -5.59 55.79
CA ALA A 188 -59.99 -5.80 56.16
C ALA A 188 -60.64 -6.99 55.44
N THR A 189 -60.42 -7.17 54.14
CA THR A 189 -60.95 -8.30 53.37
C THR A 189 -60.19 -9.60 53.70
N ALA A 190 -58.87 -9.54 53.92
CA ALA A 190 -58.10 -10.68 54.40
C ALA A 190 -58.52 -11.10 55.82
N SER A 191 -58.78 -10.13 56.70
CA SER A 191 -59.32 -10.34 58.05
C SER A 191 -60.75 -10.89 58.03
N GLN A 192 -61.62 -10.36 57.17
CA GLN A 192 -62.99 -10.86 57.00
C GLN A 192 -63.01 -12.29 56.43
N LEU A 193 -62.13 -12.60 55.47
CA LEU A 193 -61.98 -13.96 54.96
C LEU A 193 -61.46 -14.91 56.04
N ALA A 194 -60.45 -14.50 56.82
CA ALA A 194 -59.93 -15.27 57.95
C ALA A 194 -60.98 -15.47 59.05
N GLN A 195 -61.81 -14.46 59.34
CA GLN A 195 -62.90 -14.55 60.32
C GLN A 195 -64.07 -15.42 59.82
N ALA A 196 -64.42 -15.35 58.54
CA ALA A 196 -65.43 -16.20 57.92
C ALA A 196 -64.99 -17.67 57.96
N LEU A 197 -63.72 -17.95 57.60
CA LEU A 197 -63.14 -19.28 57.74
C LEU A 197 -63.14 -19.73 59.21
N ALA A 198 -62.75 -18.88 60.16
CA ALA A 198 -62.73 -19.25 61.58
C ALA A 198 -64.11 -19.56 62.19
N LYS A 199 -65.21 -18.99 61.67
CA LYS A 199 -66.56 -19.22 62.19
C LYS A 199 -67.21 -20.52 61.70
N ASP A 200 -66.80 -21.05 60.54
CA ASP A 200 -67.36 -22.28 59.95
C ASP A 200 -66.47 -23.53 60.17
N TYR A 201 -65.35 -23.40 60.90
CA TYR A 201 -64.36 -24.46 61.13
C TYR A 201 -64.83 -25.65 61.99
N SER A 202 -66.09 -25.68 62.45
CA SER A 202 -66.65 -26.83 63.16
C SER A 202 -67.18 -27.91 62.21
N ASN A 203 -67.63 -27.57 60.99
CA ASN A 203 -68.41 -28.52 60.16
C ASN A 203 -67.95 -28.64 58.70
N PHE A 204 -66.94 -27.90 58.27
CA PHE A 204 -66.49 -27.91 56.86
C PHE A 204 -65.03 -28.36 56.72
N VAL A 205 -64.70 -29.55 57.23
CA VAL A 205 -63.45 -30.26 56.93
C VAL A 205 -63.57 -30.98 55.58
N HIS A 206 -64.00 -30.26 54.54
CA HIS A 206 -63.92 -30.71 53.15
C HIS A 206 -63.27 -29.63 52.29
N GLN A 207 -61.93 -29.66 52.32
CA GLN A 207 -61.09 -29.64 51.12
C GLN A 207 -61.25 -28.51 50.10
N VAL A 208 -61.77 -27.34 50.50
CA VAL A 208 -61.52 -26.11 49.75
C VAL A 208 -60.14 -25.64 50.17
N THR A 209 -59.12 -26.00 49.40
CA THR A 209 -57.77 -25.56 49.69
C THR A 209 -57.71 -24.05 49.49
N LEU A 210 -56.86 -23.37 50.25
CA LEU A 210 -56.63 -21.93 50.09
C LEU A 210 -56.19 -21.57 48.65
N GLU A 211 -55.71 -22.58 47.89
CA GLU A 211 -55.40 -22.51 46.47
C GLU A 211 -56.62 -22.39 45.55
N ASP A 212 -57.79 -22.91 45.97
CA ASP A 212 -59.05 -22.87 45.21
C ASP A 212 -59.77 -21.52 45.35
N VAL A 213 -59.56 -20.83 46.47
CA VAL A 213 -60.24 -19.55 46.82
C VAL A 213 -59.39 -18.34 46.46
N LEU A 214 -58.05 -18.48 46.37
CA LEU A 214 -57.21 -17.39 45.90
C LEU A 214 -57.59 -17.10 44.44
N PRO A 215 -58.22 -15.96 44.13
CA PRO A 215 -58.90 -15.77 42.85
C PRO A 215 -57.96 -16.05 41.69
N HIS A 216 -58.47 -16.69 40.63
CA HIS A 216 -57.79 -16.75 39.33
C HIS A 216 -57.31 -15.35 38.87
N ALA A 217 -57.95 -14.27 39.36
CA ALA A 217 -57.53 -12.89 39.17
C ALA A 217 -56.15 -12.52 39.77
N LEU A 218 -55.65 -13.22 40.80
CA LEU A 218 -54.31 -12.99 41.37
C LEU A 218 -53.19 -13.73 40.61
N ARG A 219 -53.54 -14.64 39.69
CA ARG A 219 -52.60 -15.48 38.95
C ARG A 219 -52.39 -15.06 37.50
N GLN A 220 -53.17 -14.13 36.98
CA GLN A 220 -53.05 -13.69 35.59
C GLN A 220 -51.93 -12.63 35.48
N TYR A 221 -50.78 -13.06 34.97
CA TYR A 221 -49.66 -12.19 34.64
C TYR A 221 -49.36 -12.26 33.15
N PRO A 222 -48.88 -11.16 32.54
CA PRO A 222 -48.35 -11.24 31.19
C PRO A 222 -47.24 -12.30 31.14
N HIS A 223 -47.42 -13.28 30.24
CA HIS A 223 -46.40 -14.28 29.97
C HIS A 223 -45.36 -13.67 29.03
N TYR A 224 -44.22 -13.30 29.59
CA TYR A 224 -43.09 -12.81 28.80
C TYR A 224 -42.31 -13.99 28.23
N SER A 225 -41.96 -13.93 26.96
CA SER A 225 -41.20 -14.98 26.28
C SER A 225 -40.00 -14.40 25.53
N CYS A 226 -38.96 -15.20 25.33
CA CYS A 226 -37.83 -14.83 24.50
C CYS A 226 -38.27 -14.68 23.02
N PRO A 227 -37.89 -13.60 22.32
CA PRO A 227 -38.19 -13.43 20.89
C PRO A 227 -37.64 -14.56 20.00
N LEU A 228 -36.50 -15.14 20.38
CA LEU A 228 -35.77 -16.13 19.58
C LEU A 228 -36.25 -17.55 19.88
N CYS A 229 -36.07 -18.03 21.12
CA CYS A 229 -36.40 -19.41 21.49
C CYS A 229 -37.78 -19.59 22.13
N ARG A 230 -38.54 -18.51 22.36
CA ARG A 230 -39.85 -18.51 23.03
C ARG A 230 -39.85 -19.01 24.48
N GLU A 231 -38.69 -19.26 25.08
CA GLU A 231 -38.53 -19.62 26.50
C GLU A 231 -39.18 -18.58 27.42
N HIS A 232 -39.83 -19.03 28.49
CA HIS A 232 -40.56 -18.15 29.40
C HIS A 232 -39.60 -17.34 30.29
N VAL A 233 -39.78 -16.02 30.29
CA VAL A 233 -38.93 -15.07 31.02
C VAL A 233 -39.60 -14.69 32.33
N HIS A 234 -39.10 -15.24 33.43
CA HIS A 234 -39.60 -14.96 34.78
C HIS A 234 -38.69 -14.01 35.58
N SER A 235 -37.57 -13.58 35.01
CA SER A 235 -36.61 -12.70 35.66
C SER A 235 -36.32 -11.45 34.81
N LYS A 236 -35.97 -10.35 35.48
CA LYS A 236 -35.63 -9.10 34.79
C LYS A 236 -34.37 -9.30 33.92
N PRO A 237 -34.38 -8.89 32.64
CA PRO A 237 -33.19 -8.90 31.79
C PRO A 237 -32.04 -8.11 32.43
N VAL A 238 -30.80 -8.57 32.22
CA VAL A 238 -29.59 -7.97 32.82
C VAL A 238 -28.73 -7.33 31.73
N GLU A 239 -28.28 -6.10 31.98
CA GLU A 239 -27.33 -5.41 31.08
C GLU A 239 -25.95 -6.07 31.16
N VAL A 240 -25.36 -6.41 30.01
CA VAL A 240 -24.03 -7.03 29.94
C VAL A 240 -22.97 -5.97 29.68
N TYR A 241 -22.39 -5.44 30.74
CA TYR A 241 -21.42 -4.33 30.66
C TYR A 241 -20.14 -4.66 29.88
N THR A 242 -19.71 -5.92 29.88
CA THR A 242 -18.55 -6.35 29.09
C THR A 242 -18.81 -6.22 27.60
N LEU A 243 -19.93 -6.74 27.10
CA LEU A 243 -20.35 -6.58 25.70
C LEU A 243 -20.55 -5.11 25.33
N LYS A 244 -21.14 -4.32 26.24
CA LYS A 244 -21.30 -2.88 26.04
C LYS A 244 -19.98 -2.14 25.80
N ALA A 245 -18.89 -2.59 26.44
CA ALA A 245 -17.56 -2.01 26.24
C ALA A 245 -16.84 -2.55 24.99
N VAL A 246 -17.02 -3.84 24.67
CA VAL A 246 -16.31 -4.52 23.57
C VAL A 246 -16.89 -4.17 22.19
N ILE A 247 -18.23 -4.08 22.07
CA ILE A 247 -18.89 -3.86 20.77
C ILE A 247 -18.42 -2.58 20.07
N PRO A 248 -18.31 -1.41 20.74
CA PRO A 248 -17.79 -0.20 20.11
C PRO A 248 -16.35 -0.34 19.61
N LEU A 249 -15.49 -1.02 20.37
CA LEU A 249 -14.08 -1.23 20.00
C LEU A 249 -13.96 -2.14 18.78
N LEU A 250 -14.73 -3.23 18.73
CA LEU A 250 -14.77 -4.11 17.56
C LEU A 250 -15.27 -3.38 16.32
N ARG A 251 -16.32 -2.57 16.46
CA ARG A 251 -16.84 -1.76 15.36
C ARG A 251 -15.79 -0.78 14.84
N GLU A 252 -15.11 -0.08 15.73
CA GLU A 252 -14.04 0.85 15.35
C GLU A 252 -12.91 0.16 14.58
N VAL A 253 -12.52 -1.05 15.00
CA VAL A 253 -11.51 -1.85 14.28
C VAL A 253 -12.01 -2.23 12.88
N VAL A 254 -13.24 -2.72 12.75
CA VAL A 254 -13.83 -3.10 11.45
C VAL A 254 -13.98 -1.88 10.53
N ASP A 255 -14.50 -0.76 11.05
CA ASP A 255 -14.66 0.48 10.29
C ASP A 255 -13.30 1.03 9.82
N SER A 256 -12.26 0.91 10.64
CA SER A 256 -10.91 1.35 10.27
C SER A 256 -10.30 0.49 9.17
N ASN A 257 -10.59 -0.82 9.18
CA ASN A 257 -10.14 -1.74 8.13
C ASN A 257 -10.78 -1.39 6.78
N HIS A 258 -12.09 -1.15 6.75
CA HIS A 258 -12.78 -0.75 5.51
C HIS A 258 -12.31 0.60 4.96
N LYS A 259 -12.00 1.57 5.83
CA LYS A 259 -11.43 2.86 5.40
C LYS A 259 -10.04 2.69 4.79
N ALA A 260 -9.21 1.84 5.37
CA ALA A 260 -7.90 1.55 4.82
C ALA A 260 -8.03 0.93 3.43
N GLU A 261 -8.88 -0.08 3.25
CA GLU A 261 -9.13 -0.71 1.94
C GLU A 261 -9.60 0.30 0.88
N GLY A 262 -10.52 1.21 1.24
CA GLY A 262 -10.99 2.26 0.33
C GLY A 262 -9.91 3.24 -0.11
N GLN A 263 -9.00 3.64 0.80
CA GLN A 263 -7.90 4.56 0.47
C GLN A 263 -6.84 3.94 -0.44
N TRP A 264 -6.59 2.63 -0.32
CA TRP A 264 -5.64 1.95 -1.21
C TRP A 264 -6.18 1.83 -2.64
N ALA A 265 -7.47 1.61 -2.82
CA ALA A 265 -8.08 1.53 -4.15
C ALA A 265 -7.91 2.83 -4.94
N GLU A 266 -8.06 3.99 -4.28
CA GLU A 266 -7.87 5.31 -4.93
C GLU A 266 -6.42 5.58 -5.37
N PHE A 267 -5.42 4.93 -4.77
CA PHE A 267 -4.00 5.18 -5.08
C PHE A 267 -3.48 4.37 -6.28
N PHE A 268 -4.14 3.27 -6.66
CA PHE A 268 -3.67 2.38 -7.74
C PHE A 268 -4.46 2.49 -9.06
N ASP A 269 -5.53 3.28 -9.09
CA ASP A 269 -6.38 3.48 -10.28
C ASP A 269 -5.98 4.70 -11.15
N ASP A 270 -4.93 5.45 -10.76
CA ASP A 270 -4.29 6.54 -11.55
C ASP A 270 -2.99 6.09 -12.24
#